data_AF-A0A858X4D4-F1
#
_entry.id   AF-A0A858X4D4-F1
#
_cell.length_a   1.000
_cell.length_b   1.000
_cell.length_c   1.000
_cell.angle_alpha   90.00
_cell.angle_beta   90.00
_cell.angle_gamma   90.00
#
_symmetry.space_group_name_H-M   'P 1'
#
loop_
_entity.id
_entity.type
_entity.pdbx_description
1 polymer ?
#
loop_
_entity_poly.entity_id
_entity_poly.type
_entity_poly.pdbx_seq_one_letter_code
_entity_poly.pdbx_strand_id
1 'polypeptide(L)'
;MTSSRVHATSRKAIDYGDWVITLVLLVLMVSAYVLTLGWPSGTAFFPRLLSATSTIFILLKLASLVWNLFAAAPMVVASPAPPVVAQSLAADGAAKADGEITLVADVDEDQGNEDEFHKIFARADGRMWAESIGWIVLFFVGLYLFGLLVTLPIFTVLYLRFVAKSSWLVCFLYVLGTAGVIFLLFDQVLHLPLPPGIFPLFGE
;
A
#
# COMPACT_ATOMS: atom_id res chain seq x y z
N MET A 1 -1.72 37.74 25.53
CA MET A 1 -1.08 36.62 26.24
C MET A 1 -1.03 35.44 25.28
N THR A 2 0.13 35.20 24.69
CA THR A 2 0.40 34.26 23.60
C THR A 2 0.97 32.97 24.19
N SER A 3 0.22 31.87 24.08
CA SER A 3 0.65 30.55 24.53
C SER A 3 1.71 29.99 23.58
N SER A 4 2.95 29.92 24.03
CA SER A 4 4.04 29.25 23.34
C SER A 4 3.94 27.75 23.62
N ARG A 5 3.44 26.96 22.66
CA ARG A 5 3.48 25.50 22.73
C ARG A 5 4.86 25.03 22.33
N VAL A 6 5.62 24.59 23.31
CA VAL A 6 6.88 23.87 23.09
C VAL A 6 6.51 22.48 22.57
N HIS A 7 6.58 22.29 21.26
CA HIS A 7 6.51 20.97 20.64
C HIS A 7 7.77 20.20 21.01
N ALA A 8 7.66 19.28 21.97
CA ALA A 8 8.71 18.32 22.25
C ALA A 8 8.91 17.47 20.98
N THR A 9 10.05 17.63 20.31
CA THR A 9 10.45 16.82 19.17
C THR A 9 10.80 15.42 19.68
N SER A 10 9.85 14.49 19.55
CA SER A 10 10.08 13.07 19.81
C SER A 10 11.14 12.56 18.84
N ARG A 11 12.26 12.02 19.33
CA ARG A 11 13.25 11.36 18.47
C ARG A 11 12.68 10.02 18.03
N LYS A 12 12.54 9.79 16.73
CA LYS A 12 12.23 8.46 16.18
C LYS A 12 13.35 7.49 16.59
N ALA A 13 12.99 6.46 17.35
CA ALA A 13 13.87 5.32 17.58
C ALA A 13 14.20 4.66 16.24
N ILE A 14 15.40 4.10 16.09
CA ILE A 14 15.73 3.31 14.91
C ILE A 14 14.82 2.08 14.94
N ASP A 15 13.86 2.01 14.01
CA ASP A 15 13.06 0.80 13.84
C ASP A 15 13.88 -0.26 13.11
N TYR A 16 14.25 -1.30 13.84
CA TYR A 16 14.97 -2.45 13.29
C TYR A 16 14.07 -3.28 12.37
N GLY A 17 12.74 -3.23 12.56
CA GLY A 17 11.77 -3.92 11.73
C GLY A 17 11.87 -3.47 10.28
N ASP A 18 11.80 -2.16 10.04
CA ASP A 18 11.86 -1.61 8.69
C ASP A 18 13.17 -1.92 7.96
N TRP A 19 14.31 -1.91 8.67
CA TRP A 19 15.60 -2.30 8.10
C TRP A 19 15.62 -3.77 7.64
N VAL A 20 15.15 -4.68 8.49
CA VAL A 20 15.12 -6.11 8.15
C VAL A 20 14.17 -6.38 6.98
N ILE A 21 12.97 -5.81 7.00
CA ILE A 21 11.98 -5.97 5.92
C ILE A 21 12.56 -5.43 4.60
N THR A 22 13.15 -4.23 4.62
CA THR A 22 13.75 -3.61 3.44
C THR A 22 14.89 -4.46 2.86
N LEU A 23 15.79 -4.98 3.70
CA LEU A 23 16.89 -5.84 3.26
C LEU A 23 16.40 -7.19 2.69
N VAL A 24 15.44 -7.83 3.35
CA VAL A 24 14.87 -9.10 2.87
C VAL A 24 14.17 -8.91 1.53
N LEU A 25 13.35 -7.86 1.39
CA LEU A 25 12.69 -7.53 0.12
C LEU A 25 13.71 -7.23 -0.99
N LEU A 26 14.80 -6.50 -0.67
CA LEU A 26 15.86 -6.22 -1.64
C LEU A 26 16.49 -7.52 -2.16
N VAL A 27 16.87 -8.41 -1.25
CA VAL A 27 17.47 -9.71 -1.62
C VAL A 27 16.50 -10.54 -2.46
N LEU A 28 15.21 -10.57 -2.10
CA LEU A 28 14.19 -11.29 -2.85
C LEU A 28 14.05 -10.72 -4.27
N MET A 29 13.92 -9.40 -4.42
CA MET A 29 13.73 -8.77 -5.73
C MET A 29 14.96 -8.89 -6.63
N VAL A 30 16.16 -8.74 -6.08
CA VAL A 30 17.42 -8.95 -6.83
C VAL A 30 17.53 -10.41 -7.26
N SER A 31 17.19 -11.35 -6.38
CA SER A 31 17.20 -12.79 -6.72
C SER A 31 16.19 -13.11 -7.82
N ALA A 32 14.97 -12.58 -7.73
CA ALA A 32 13.96 -12.72 -8.76
C ALA A 32 14.46 -12.15 -10.10
N TYR A 33 15.08 -10.97 -10.10
CA TYR A 33 15.67 -10.38 -11.31
C TYR A 33 16.75 -11.29 -11.92
N VAL A 34 17.69 -11.79 -11.10
CA VAL A 34 18.75 -12.70 -11.57
C VAL A 34 18.19 -13.99 -12.17
N LEU A 35 17.18 -14.60 -11.54
CA LEU A 35 16.53 -15.81 -12.06
C LEU A 35 15.91 -15.58 -13.45
N THR A 36 15.39 -14.38 -13.70
CA THR A 36 14.78 -14.04 -14.99
C THR A 36 15.79 -13.80 -16.10
N LEU A 37 17.08 -13.68 -15.80
CA LEU A 37 18.13 -13.58 -16.82
C LEU A 37 18.26 -14.88 -17.63
N GLY A 38 17.93 -16.03 -17.04
CA GLY A 38 17.95 -17.33 -17.72
C GLY A 38 16.71 -17.62 -18.58
N TRP A 39 15.68 -16.79 -18.52
CA TRP A 39 14.43 -17.03 -19.23
C TRP A 39 14.48 -16.50 -20.68
N PRO A 40 13.74 -17.13 -21.62
CA PRO A 40 13.54 -16.60 -22.96
C PRO A 40 13.04 -15.15 -22.92
N SER A 41 13.49 -14.33 -23.89
CA SER A 41 13.23 -12.88 -23.91
C SER A 41 11.74 -12.51 -23.87
N GLY A 42 10.87 -13.33 -24.48
CA GLY A 42 9.42 -13.11 -24.44
C GLY A 42 8.78 -13.30 -23.06
N THR A 43 9.17 -14.33 -22.32
CA THR A 43 8.60 -14.65 -20.99
C THR A 43 9.23 -13.86 -19.86
N ALA A 44 10.46 -13.37 -20.06
CA ALA A 44 11.22 -12.69 -19.02
C ALA A 44 10.85 -11.21 -18.85
N PHE A 45 10.16 -10.60 -19.83
CA PHE A 45 9.94 -9.15 -19.84
C PHE A 45 9.18 -8.67 -18.59
N PHE A 46 8.02 -9.28 -18.30
CA PHE A 46 7.20 -8.88 -17.14
C PHE A 46 7.92 -9.08 -15.80
N PRO A 47 8.46 -10.27 -15.49
CA PRO A 47 9.22 -10.47 -14.26
C PRO A 47 10.42 -9.51 -14.13
N ARG A 48 11.14 -9.22 -15.21
CA ARG A 48 12.27 -8.28 -15.21
C ARG A 48 11.83 -6.86 -14.90
N LEU A 49 10.77 -6.39 -15.57
CA LEU A 49 10.26 -5.04 -15.35
C LEU A 49 9.79 -4.88 -13.90
N LEU A 50 8.99 -5.84 -13.41
CA LEU A 50 8.48 -5.82 -12.04
C LEU A 50 9.62 -5.83 -11.02
N SER A 51 10.53 -6.81 -11.11
CA SER A 51 11.64 -6.92 -10.16
C SER A 51 12.62 -5.75 -10.24
N ALA A 52 12.89 -5.20 -11.43
CA ALA A 52 13.73 -4.02 -11.59
C ALA A 52 13.08 -2.78 -10.96
N THR A 53 11.80 -2.52 -11.25
CA THR A 53 11.07 -1.38 -10.68
C THR A 53 10.99 -1.49 -9.15
N SER A 54 10.64 -2.67 -8.62
CA SER A 54 10.62 -2.90 -7.17
C SER A 54 12.02 -2.72 -6.54
N THR A 55 13.08 -3.22 -7.18
CA THR A 55 14.46 -3.05 -6.71
C THR A 55 14.82 -1.57 -6.62
N ILE A 56 14.46 -0.75 -7.62
CA ILE A 56 14.71 0.69 -7.61
C ILE A 56 14.02 1.37 -6.42
N PHE A 57 12.72 1.08 -6.19
CA PHE A 57 11.99 1.65 -5.05
C PHE A 57 12.61 1.23 -3.71
N ILE A 58 13.01 -0.03 -3.57
CA ILE A 58 13.64 -0.53 -2.34
C ILE A 58 15.01 0.14 -2.12
N LEU A 59 15.80 0.34 -3.18
CA LEU A 59 17.07 1.07 -3.09
C LEU A 59 16.86 2.54 -2.70
N LEU A 60 15.84 3.20 -3.23
CA LEU A 60 15.48 4.57 -2.84
C LEU A 60 15.08 4.64 -1.36
N LYS A 61 14.25 3.69 -0.89
CA LYS A 61 13.89 3.59 0.53
C LYS A 61 15.12 3.34 1.41
N LEU A 62 15.99 2.41 1.03
CA LEU A 62 17.23 2.13 1.74
C LEU A 62 18.14 3.37 1.80
N ALA A 63 18.25 4.11 0.69
CA ALA A 63 19.00 5.37 0.65
C ALA A 63 18.40 6.42 1.61
N SER A 64 17.07 6.51 1.69
CA SER A 64 16.38 7.38 2.64
C SER A 64 16.67 6.98 4.11
N LEU A 65 16.66 5.68 4.43
CA LEU A 65 17.00 5.19 5.78
C LEU A 65 18.45 5.51 6.16
N VAL A 66 19.39 5.27 5.24
CA VAL A 66 20.80 5.59 5.42
C VAL A 66 20.99 7.10 5.59
N TRP A 67 20.30 7.90 4.78
CA TRP A 67 20.35 9.36 4.88
C TRP A 67 19.83 9.86 6.23
N ASN A 68 18.72 9.30 6.72
CA ASN A 68 18.16 9.64 8.03
C ASN A 68 19.11 9.26 9.18
N LEU A 69 19.86 8.16 9.04
CA LEU A 69 20.88 7.77 10.01
C LEU A 69 22.03 8.78 10.09
N PHE A 70 22.48 9.30 8.94
CA PHE A 70 23.56 10.30 8.89
C PHE A 70 23.08 11.71 9.25
N ALA A 71 21.84 12.08 8.94
CA ALA A 71 21.26 13.38 9.28
C ALA A 71 21.02 13.56 10.79
N ALA A 72 20.96 12.46 11.55
CA ALA A 72 20.96 12.47 13.01
C ALA A 72 22.36 12.80 13.56
N ALA A 73 22.74 14.07 13.49
CA ALA A 73 24.03 14.58 13.96
C ALA A 73 24.29 14.30 15.47
N PRO A 74 25.56 14.14 15.90
CA PRO A 74 25.92 13.91 17.29
C PRO A 74 25.64 15.16 18.14
N MET A 75 24.67 15.08 19.05
CA MET A 75 24.48 16.11 20.07
C MET A 75 25.63 16.06 21.07
N VAL A 76 26.36 17.17 21.17
CA VAL A 76 27.26 17.49 22.27
C VAL A 76 26.46 17.43 23.57
N VAL A 77 26.84 16.51 24.46
CA VAL A 77 26.30 16.40 25.82
C VAL A 77 26.84 17.56 26.65
N ALA A 78 26.02 18.57 26.90
CA ALA A 78 26.22 19.49 28.01
C ALA A 78 25.29 19.08 29.16
N SER A 79 25.88 18.77 30.32
CA SER A 79 25.21 18.46 31.60
C SER A 79 26.11 18.97 32.75
N PRO A 80 25.65 19.39 33.97
CA PRO A 80 24.33 19.22 34.62
C PRO A 80 23.73 20.44 35.43
N ALA A 81 22.37 20.53 35.47
CA ALA A 81 21.36 20.71 36.58
C ALA A 81 21.54 21.66 37.83
N PRO A 82 20.51 21.96 38.70
CA PRO A 82 19.02 22.09 38.65
C PRO A 82 18.47 23.29 39.55
N PRO A 83 17.32 23.27 40.29
CA PRO A 83 15.89 22.95 40.01
C PRO A 83 14.91 24.12 40.40
N VAL A 84 13.81 24.37 39.67
CA VAL A 84 12.68 25.17 40.26
C VAL A 84 11.31 24.69 39.77
N VAL A 85 10.63 23.98 40.68
CA VAL A 85 9.23 24.10 41.13
C VAL A 85 8.06 23.89 40.14
N ALA A 86 7.20 22.97 40.60
CA ALA A 86 5.83 22.67 40.24
C ALA A 86 4.91 23.84 39.83
N GLN A 87 3.98 23.57 38.90
CA GLN A 87 2.60 24.09 38.89
C GLN A 87 1.76 23.36 37.82
N SER A 88 0.80 22.54 38.26
CA SER A 88 -0.67 22.73 38.19
C SER A 88 -1.30 22.21 36.87
N LEU A 89 -1.98 21.07 36.86
CA LEU A 89 -3.42 20.88 37.16
C LEU A 89 -4.38 21.73 36.29
N ALA A 90 -5.31 20.99 35.65
CA ALA A 90 -6.60 21.39 35.05
C ALA A 90 -6.61 21.98 33.62
N ALA A 91 -7.20 21.25 32.66
CA ALA A 91 -8.52 21.58 32.11
C ALA A 91 -8.95 20.65 30.96
N ASP A 92 -10.22 20.27 31.02
CA ASP A 92 -11.04 19.46 30.12
C ASP A 92 -11.06 19.88 28.63
N GLY A 93 -11.31 18.88 27.78
CA GLY A 93 -12.48 18.86 26.88
C GLY A 93 -12.39 19.61 25.55
N ALA A 94 -12.45 18.85 24.44
CA ALA A 94 -13.56 18.92 23.46
C ALA A 94 -13.15 18.21 22.16
N ALA A 95 -13.71 17.01 21.97
CA ALA A 95 -13.82 16.37 20.69
C ALA A 95 -14.68 17.23 19.75
N LYS A 96 -14.18 17.50 18.54
CA LYS A 96 -15.00 17.97 17.43
C LYS A 96 -14.66 17.14 16.20
N ALA A 97 -15.64 16.36 15.78
CA ALA A 97 -15.63 15.56 14.57
C ALA A 97 -16.06 16.45 13.41
N ASP A 98 -15.17 16.69 12.45
CA ASP A 98 -15.51 17.24 11.15
C ASP A 98 -14.73 16.41 10.11
N GLY A 99 -15.47 15.72 9.24
CA GLY A 99 -14.94 14.82 8.22
C GLY A 99 -14.25 15.58 7.10
N GLU A 100 -12.93 15.61 7.14
CA GLU A 100 -12.08 16.08 6.06
C GLU A 100 -11.25 14.89 5.57
N ILE A 101 -11.45 14.49 4.30
CA ILE A 101 -10.51 13.60 3.62
C ILE A 101 -9.29 14.45 3.29
N THR A 102 -8.41 14.59 4.27
CA THR A 102 -7.07 15.14 4.09
C THR A 102 -6.26 14.07 3.37
N LEU A 103 -5.71 14.40 2.21
CA LEU A 103 -4.61 13.65 1.62
C LEU A 103 -3.42 13.79 2.58
N VAL A 104 -3.30 12.85 3.51
CA VAL A 104 -2.19 12.77 4.46
C VAL A 104 -0.95 12.30 3.69
N ALA A 105 -0.27 13.27 3.09
CA ALA A 105 1.14 13.16 2.74
C ALA A 105 1.97 13.73 3.90
N ASP A 106 1.80 13.14 5.08
CA ASP A 106 2.77 13.22 6.17
C ASP A 106 2.57 11.99 7.06
N VAL A 107 3.22 10.90 6.66
CA VAL A 107 3.12 9.62 7.35
C VAL A 107 4.27 9.55 8.35
N ASP A 108 4.00 9.98 9.58
CA ASP A 108 4.77 9.54 10.74
C ASP A 108 4.40 8.07 11.03
N GLU A 109 5.05 7.16 10.30
CA GLU A 109 4.58 5.78 10.06
C GLU A 109 4.88 4.76 11.18
N ASP A 110 5.55 5.12 12.29
CA ASP A 110 6.43 4.12 12.92
C ASP A 110 6.35 3.92 14.44
N GLN A 111 5.18 4.13 15.07
CA GLN A 111 4.98 3.61 16.45
C GLN A 111 3.52 3.55 16.92
N GLY A 112 2.57 4.18 16.24
CA GLY A 112 1.14 4.09 16.57
C GLY A 112 0.39 2.95 15.88
N ASN A 113 1.01 2.30 14.88
CA ASN A 113 0.28 1.46 13.94
C ASN A 113 0.12 0.00 14.41
N GLU A 114 1.02 -0.54 15.25
CA GLU A 114 0.92 -1.93 15.70
C GLU A 114 -0.26 -2.14 16.66
N ASP A 115 -0.49 -1.20 17.57
CA ASP A 115 -1.65 -1.21 18.49
C ASP A 115 -2.96 -0.93 17.75
N GLU A 116 -2.92 -0.13 16.67
CA GLU A 116 -4.07 0.14 15.82
C GLU A 116 -4.41 -1.06 14.92
N PHE A 117 -3.42 -1.69 14.28
CA PHE A 117 -3.58 -2.94 13.54
C PHE A 117 -4.11 -4.06 14.45
N HIS A 118 -3.57 -4.22 15.66
CA HIS A 118 -4.10 -5.20 16.61
C HIS A 118 -5.54 -4.89 17.03
N LYS A 119 -5.91 -3.61 17.19
CA LYS A 119 -7.30 -3.22 17.45
C LYS A 119 -8.23 -3.41 16.24
N ILE A 120 -7.73 -3.24 15.00
CA ILE A 120 -8.48 -3.46 13.76
C ILE A 120 -8.73 -4.98 13.57
N PHE A 121 -7.72 -5.82 13.77
CA PHE A 121 -7.88 -7.28 13.68
C PHE A 121 -8.73 -7.85 14.82
N ALA A 122 -8.66 -7.29 16.02
CA ALA A 122 -9.52 -7.70 17.14
C ALA A 122 -10.99 -7.28 16.96
N ARG A 123 -11.29 -6.33 16.05
CA ARG A 123 -12.66 -5.85 15.76
C ARG A 123 -13.20 -6.25 14.40
N ALA A 124 -12.45 -6.97 13.58
CA ALA A 124 -12.94 -7.42 12.29
C ALA A 124 -14.11 -8.40 12.49
N ASP A 125 -15.34 -7.89 12.35
CA ASP A 125 -16.57 -8.67 12.46
C ASP A 125 -16.52 -9.81 11.44
N GLY A 126 -16.80 -11.05 11.88
CA GLY A 126 -16.73 -12.24 11.02
C GLY A 126 -17.61 -12.13 9.78
N ARG A 127 -18.64 -11.27 9.83
CA ARG A 127 -19.46 -10.90 8.67
C ARG A 127 -18.68 -10.21 7.55
N MET A 128 -17.80 -9.27 7.89
CA MET A 128 -16.98 -8.54 6.91
C MET A 128 -15.98 -9.48 6.22
N TRP A 129 -15.46 -10.46 6.97
CA TRP A 129 -14.58 -11.50 6.42
C TRP A 129 -15.34 -12.44 5.48
N ALA A 130 -16.53 -12.90 5.88
CA ALA A 130 -17.39 -13.72 5.02
C ALA A 130 -17.80 -12.98 3.74
N GLU A 131 -18.09 -11.68 3.82
CA GLU A 131 -18.36 -10.84 2.65
C GLU A 131 -17.16 -10.80 1.71
N SER A 132 -15.94 -10.56 2.25
CA SER A 132 -14.70 -10.54 1.47
C SER A 132 -14.45 -11.89 0.76
N ILE A 133 -14.70 -13.00 1.46
CA ILE A 133 -14.63 -14.35 0.86
C ILE A 133 -15.68 -14.51 -0.24
N GLY A 134 -16.90 -14.05 -0.02
CA GLY A 134 -17.96 -14.07 -1.03
C GLY A 134 -17.54 -13.37 -2.31
N TRP A 135 -16.93 -12.19 -2.20
CA TRP A 135 -16.39 -11.45 -3.35
C TRP A 135 -15.23 -12.18 -4.05
N ILE A 136 -14.31 -12.78 -3.29
CA ILE A 136 -13.19 -13.55 -3.85
C ILE A 136 -13.72 -14.76 -4.62
N VAL A 137 -14.63 -15.54 -4.02
CA VAL A 137 -15.25 -16.71 -4.66
C VAL A 137 -16.01 -16.28 -5.92
N LEU A 138 -16.79 -15.20 -5.84
CA LEU A 138 -17.51 -14.65 -6.98
C LEU A 138 -16.55 -14.25 -8.11
N PHE A 139 -15.42 -13.63 -7.80
CA PHE A 139 -14.40 -13.26 -8.78
C PHE A 139 -13.83 -14.50 -9.49
N PHE A 140 -13.42 -15.53 -8.74
CA PHE A 140 -12.86 -16.75 -9.32
C PHE A 140 -13.88 -17.53 -10.16
N VAL A 141 -15.12 -17.64 -9.69
CA VAL A 141 -16.20 -18.25 -10.46
C VAL A 141 -16.45 -17.47 -11.75
N GLY A 142 -16.48 -16.13 -11.68
CA GLY A 142 -16.57 -15.28 -12.87
C GLY A 142 -15.43 -15.54 -13.84
N LEU A 143 -14.18 -15.54 -13.35
CA LEU A 143 -12.98 -15.75 -14.15
C LEU A 143 -13.03 -17.10 -14.86
N TYR A 144 -13.43 -18.15 -14.13
CA TYR A 144 -13.60 -19.49 -14.68
C TYR A 144 -14.66 -19.56 -15.79
N LEU A 145 -15.79 -18.89 -15.61
CA LEU A 145 -16.90 -18.95 -16.56
C LEU A 145 -16.69 -18.05 -17.79
N PHE A 146 -16.27 -16.81 -17.58
CA PHE A 146 -16.26 -15.76 -18.62
C PHE A 146 -14.84 -15.36 -19.06
N GLY A 147 -13.82 -15.82 -18.36
CA GLY A 147 -12.44 -15.42 -18.61
C GLY A 147 -12.07 -14.10 -17.95
N LEU A 148 -10.78 -13.76 -18.02
CA LEU A 148 -10.21 -12.60 -17.35
C LEU A 148 -10.72 -11.28 -17.94
N LEU A 149 -10.82 -11.19 -19.27
CA LEU A 149 -11.18 -9.97 -19.99
C LEU A 149 -12.60 -9.48 -19.68
N VAL A 150 -13.55 -10.41 -19.47
CA VAL A 150 -14.96 -10.10 -19.16
C VAL A 150 -15.17 -9.91 -17.67
N THR A 151 -14.53 -10.75 -16.85
CA THR A 151 -14.78 -10.76 -15.41
C THR A 151 -14.22 -9.51 -14.74
N LEU A 152 -13.01 -9.06 -15.10
CA LEU A 152 -12.41 -7.87 -14.50
C LEU A 152 -13.28 -6.61 -14.63
N PRO A 153 -13.74 -6.19 -15.82
CA PRO A 153 -14.55 -4.99 -15.95
C PRO A 153 -15.88 -5.14 -15.22
N ILE A 154 -16.55 -6.29 -15.32
CA ILE A 154 -17.83 -6.54 -14.63
C ILE A 154 -17.63 -6.47 -13.11
N PHE A 155 -16.64 -7.19 -12.59
CA PHE A 155 -16.34 -7.22 -11.16
C PHE A 155 -15.93 -5.85 -10.64
N THR A 156 -15.19 -5.07 -11.44
CA THR A 156 -14.78 -3.71 -11.09
C THR A 156 -15.98 -2.78 -10.99
N VAL A 157 -16.92 -2.81 -11.94
CA VAL A 157 -18.20 -2.06 -11.83
C VAL A 157 -18.94 -2.52 -10.58
N LEU A 158 -19.09 -3.83 -10.39
CA LEU A 158 -19.87 -4.41 -9.30
C LEU A 158 -19.29 -3.97 -7.94
N TYR A 159 -17.98 -4.09 -7.77
CA TYR A 159 -17.29 -3.70 -6.56
C TYR A 159 -17.36 -2.19 -6.31
N LEU A 160 -17.04 -1.35 -7.30
CA LEU A 160 -17.11 0.10 -7.16
C LEU A 160 -18.54 0.58 -6.87
N ARG A 161 -19.53 -0.09 -7.46
CA ARG A 161 -20.93 0.29 -7.31
C ARG A 161 -21.51 -0.11 -5.95
N PHE A 162 -21.19 -1.30 -5.46
CA PHE A 162 -21.80 -1.84 -4.23
C PHE A 162 -20.97 -1.52 -2.99
N VAL A 163 -19.65 -1.69 -3.06
CA VAL A 163 -18.75 -1.48 -1.92
C VAL A 163 -18.33 -0.03 -1.82
N ALA A 164 -17.83 0.56 -2.92
CA ALA A 164 -17.33 1.95 -2.89
C ALA A 164 -18.43 3.01 -3.10
N LYS A 165 -19.68 2.61 -3.40
CA LYS A 165 -20.84 3.49 -3.66
C LYS A 165 -20.52 4.63 -4.65
N SER A 166 -19.65 4.37 -5.62
CA SER A 166 -19.21 5.36 -6.60
C SER A 166 -20.29 5.67 -7.64
N SER A 167 -20.21 6.85 -8.26
CA SER A 167 -21.10 7.24 -9.35
C SER A 167 -20.83 6.41 -10.61
N TRP A 168 -21.86 6.23 -11.44
CA TRP A 168 -21.77 5.43 -12.68
C TRP A 168 -20.70 5.93 -13.66
N LEU A 169 -20.49 7.25 -13.72
CA LEU A 169 -19.46 7.85 -14.59
C LEU A 169 -18.06 7.45 -14.14
N VAL A 170 -17.80 7.51 -12.83
CA VAL A 170 -16.52 7.07 -12.26
C VAL A 170 -16.30 5.58 -12.53
N CYS A 171 -17.34 4.76 -12.36
CA CYS A 171 -17.26 3.32 -12.66
C CYS A 171 -16.90 3.07 -14.13
N PHE A 172 -17.58 3.75 -15.06
CA PHE A 172 -17.33 3.59 -16.50
C PHE A 172 -15.92 4.04 -16.89
N LEU A 173 -15.49 5.22 -16.41
CA LEU A 173 -14.16 5.74 -16.69
C LEU A 173 -13.07 4.81 -16.14
N TYR A 174 -13.26 4.30 -14.93
CA TYR A 174 -12.32 3.38 -14.29
C TYR A 174 -12.24 2.07 -15.07
N VAL A 175 -13.38 1.49 -15.45
CA VAL A 175 -13.44 0.26 -16.23
C VAL A 175 -12.76 0.43 -17.58
N LEU A 176 -13.03 1.53 -18.28
CA LEU A 176 -12.42 1.81 -19.57
C LEU A 176 -10.90 1.96 -19.43
N GLY A 177 -10.45 2.66 -18.39
CA GLY A 177 -9.02 2.82 -18.08
C GLY A 177 -8.35 1.49 -17.76
N THR A 178 -8.88 0.72 -16.81
CA THR A 178 -8.31 -0.55 -16.37
C THR A 178 -8.36 -1.61 -17.49
N ALA A 179 -9.49 -1.75 -18.19
CA ALA A 179 -9.60 -2.67 -19.32
C ALA A 179 -8.64 -2.28 -20.45
N GLY A 180 -8.51 -0.98 -20.76
CA GLY A 180 -7.57 -0.49 -21.76
C GLY A 180 -6.12 -0.78 -21.40
N VAL A 181 -5.72 -0.55 -20.14
CA VAL A 181 -4.36 -0.85 -19.66
C VAL A 181 -4.09 -2.36 -19.69
N ILE A 182 -5.02 -3.19 -19.24
CA ILE A 182 -4.85 -4.65 -19.29
C ILE A 182 -4.75 -5.13 -20.73
N PHE A 183 -5.63 -4.64 -21.61
CA PHE A 183 -5.59 -4.98 -23.02
C PHE A 183 -4.23 -4.62 -23.62
N LEU A 184 -3.77 -3.39 -23.43
CA LEU A 184 -2.46 -2.93 -23.92
C LEU A 184 -1.33 -3.78 -23.33
N LEU A 185 -1.35 -4.07 -22.04
CA LEU A 185 -0.31 -4.86 -21.38
C LEU A 185 -0.26 -6.29 -21.91
N PHE A 186 -1.39 -6.98 -22.00
CA PHE A 186 -1.41 -8.39 -22.39
C PHE A 186 -1.27 -8.59 -23.90
N ASP A 187 -1.94 -7.77 -24.70
CA ASP A 187 -1.94 -7.86 -26.16
C ASP A 187 -0.64 -7.29 -26.74
N GLN A 188 -0.32 -6.04 -26.41
CA GLN A 188 0.78 -5.32 -27.07
C GLN A 188 2.14 -5.56 -26.41
N VAL A 189 2.17 -5.58 -25.06
CA VAL A 189 3.46 -5.66 -24.34
C VAL A 189 3.88 -7.12 -24.13
N LEU A 190 2.94 -7.98 -23.70
CA LEU A 190 3.27 -9.33 -23.26
C LEU A 190 2.99 -10.42 -24.30
N HIS A 191 2.14 -10.17 -25.29
CA HIS A 191 1.69 -11.17 -26.27
C HIS A 191 1.26 -12.50 -25.60
N LEU A 192 0.68 -12.42 -24.40
CA LEU A 192 0.26 -13.58 -23.63
C LEU A 192 -1.21 -13.88 -23.92
N PRO A 193 -1.57 -15.11 -24.34
CA PRO A 193 -2.96 -15.48 -24.53
C PRO A 193 -3.70 -15.36 -23.19
N LEU A 194 -4.72 -14.51 -23.16
CA LEU A 194 -5.54 -14.33 -21.98
C LEU A 194 -6.35 -15.61 -21.71
N PRO A 195 -6.50 -16.06 -20.45
CA PRO A 195 -7.26 -17.24 -20.13
C PRO A 195 -8.70 -17.12 -20.67
N PRO A 196 -9.09 -17.97 -21.64
CA PRO A 196 -10.44 -17.96 -22.14
C PRO A 196 -11.39 -18.50 -21.06
N GLY A 197 -12.59 -17.95 -20.99
CA GLY A 197 -13.66 -18.53 -20.20
C GLY A 197 -14.24 -19.78 -20.85
N ILE A 198 -14.98 -20.56 -20.07
CA ILE A 198 -15.78 -21.67 -20.62
C ILE A 198 -16.82 -21.17 -21.62
N PHE A 199 -17.33 -19.96 -21.43
CA PHE A 199 -18.19 -19.30 -22.40
C PHE A 199 -17.32 -18.46 -23.35
N PRO A 200 -17.09 -18.91 -24.60
CA PRO A 200 -16.39 -18.10 -25.60
C PRO A 200 -17.31 -16.95 -26.02
N LEU A 201 -17.25 -15.84 -25.28
CA LEU A 201 -18.01 -14.62 -25.59
C LEU A 201 -17.37 -13.80 -26.71
N PHE A 202 -16.08 -14.02 -26.98
CA PHE A 202 -15.34 -13.45 -28.08
C PHE A 202 -14.70 -14.62 -28.82
N GLY A 203 -15.23 -14.93 -30.01
CA GLY A 203 -14.80 -16.07 -30.82
C GLY A 203 -13.33 -15.97 -31.22
N GLU A 204 -12.68 -17.13 -31.36
CA GLU A 204 -11.38 -17.25 -32.03
C GLU A 204 -11.46 -16.86 -33.51
#